data_AF-A0A2V6TL63-F1
#
_entry.id   AF-A0A2V6TL63-F1
#
_cell.length_a   1.000
_cell.length_b   1.000
_cell.length_c   1.000
_cell.angle_alpha   90.00
_cell.angle_beta   90.00
_cell.angle_gamma   90.00
#
_symmetry.space_group_name_H-M   'P 1'
#
loop_
_entity.id
_entity.type
_entity.pdbx_description
1 polymer ?
#
loop_
_entity_poly.entity_id
_entity_poly.type
_entity_poly.pdbx_seq_one_letter_code
_entity_poly.pdbx_strand_id
1 'polypeptide(L)'
;GEDQRWGPVSEAGEYAFDLPHLLSTRRIGPDLARVGLKYGDDWHYAHHWDPRVVVPDSVMPSFKWLYTQVRLPLVKTDAGPALPPAQVLRVFFTMKGGKLIPLYPNGAGLTFVSPPPDGRWPIDGTPTIDFKGFGSEPPALTAVTLVIPTRDLIGLVAYIQKLGTDRGAWREVFEPQLNVPAVNTVPTPDLAERGRAVYGARCVGCHGPKGDGNGPAATFLFPRPRDFTLGVFKFRTTPSGSLPTDSDLFRTVTRGVRWTAMPTWHELPADERFAAVTYIKTFSSRWKDEKPEPPAAIGDPPKATSALMERGKSLYQSAKCFQCHGQEGKGDGESASDLSDDLKFPIRPTDFTRGQLKGGSTARDVYRAMTLGLDGTPMPSFGDALSDEERWAIAYYILSLSAWRDPRTGRPLTVPAGARAALDRPETAADRPESALDPARLEPATAQKTGKPRVLHRGIRE
;
A
#
# COMPACT_ATOMS: atom_id res chain seq x y z
N GLY A 1 -13.66 -10.08 -19.18
CA GLY A 1 -13.10 -11.09 -18.27
C GLY A 1 -11.62 -10.85 -18.03
N GLU A 2 -10.79 -11.02 -19.06
CA GLU A 2 -9.33 -10.82 -18.94
C GLU A 2 -8.93 -9.38 -18.63
N ASP A 3 -9.60 -8.37 -19.21
CA ASP A 3 -9.30 -6.96 -18.92
C ASP A 3 -9.58 -6.57 -17.45
N GLN A 4 -10.58 -7.20 -16.83
CA GLN A 4 -10.86 -7.02 -15.40
C GLN A 4 -9.78 -7.69 -14.53
N ARG A 5 -9.22 -8.82 -15.00
CA ARG A 5 -8.22 -9.60 -14.23
C ARG A 5 -6.81 -9.02 -14.36
N TRP A 6 -6.43 -8.64 -15.57
CA TRP A 6 -5.06 -8.28 -15.94
C TRP A 6 -4.88 -6.81 -16.33
N GLY A 7 -5.96 -6.03 -16.29
CA GLY A 7 -5.98 -4.67 -16.78
C GLY A 7 -6.08 -4.61 -18.31
N PRO A 8 -6.20 -3.38 -18.85
CA PRO A 8 -6.36 -3.14 -20.27
C PRO A 8 -5.29 -3.84 -21.11
N VAL A 9 -5.68 -4.30 -22.30
CA VAL A 9 -4.76 -4.79 -23.32
C VAL A 9 -3.67 -3.75 -23.54
N SER A 10 -2.43 -4.21 -23.72
CA SER A 10 -1.33 -3.31 -24.00
C SER A 10 -1.52 -2.64 -25.36
N GLU A 11 -1.23 -1.35 -25.44
CA GLU A 11 -1.40 -0.56 -26.66
C GLU A 11 -0.07 -0.37 -27.41
N ALA A 12 -0.11 -0.17 -28.73
CA ALA A 12 1.10 -0.05 -29.55
C ALA A 12 2.02 1.09 -29.09
N GLY A 13 1.46 2.17 -28.55
CA GLY A 13 2.22 3.29 -28.01
C GLY A 13 3.07 2.94 -26.78
N GLU A 14 2.72 1.88 -26.04
CA GLU A 14 3.42 1.48 -24.82
C GLU A 14 4.76 0.79 -25.10
N TYR A 15 4.96 0.27 -26.31
CA TYR A 15 6.19 -0.41 -26.75
C TYR A 15 6.91 0.34 -27.88
N ALA A 16 6.59 1.62 -28.10
CA ALA A 16 7.12 2.40 -29.22
C ALA A 16 8.67 2.46 -29.27
N PHE A 17 9.33 2.19 -28.14
CA PHE A 17 10.79 2.18 -28.01
C PHE A 17 11.40 0.78 -27.82
N ASP A 18 10.60 -0.28 -27.79
CA ASP A 18 11.08 -1.65 -27.63
C ASP A 18 11.68 -2.15 -28.95
N LEU A 19 12.97 -2.46 -28.95
CA LEU A 19 13.66 -2.98 -30.14
C LEU A 19 14.50 -4.21 -29.76
N PRO A 20 14.20 -5.40 -30.31
CA PRO A 20 13.09 -5.72 -31.21
C PRO A 20 11.74 -5.73 -30.47
N HIS A 21 10.65 -5.39 -31.16
CA HIS A 21 9.30 -5.59 -30.62
C HIS A 21 9.09 -7.10 -30.40
N LEU A 22 8.90 -7.52 -29.14
CA LEU A 22 8.60 -8.90 -28.80
C LEU A 22 7.09 -9.12 -28.97
N LEU A 23 6.66 -9.31 -30.22
CA LEU A 23 5.27 -9.66 -30.54
C LEU A 23 4.99 -11.11 -30.10
N SER A 24 4.45 -11.30 -28.90
CA SER A 24 3.89 -12.59 -28.49
C SER A 24 2.39 -12.62 -28.79
N THR A 25 1.93 -13.67 -29.48
CA THR A 25 0.53 -13.86 -29.88
C THR A 25 -0.37 -14.39 -28.76
N ARG A 26 0.19 -14.63 -27.56
CA ARG A 26 -0.58 -15.07 -26.39
C ARG A 26 -0.16 -14.30 -25.14
N ARG A 27 -1.13 -13.62 -24.52
CA ARG A 27 -0.97 -13.01 -23.20
C ARG A 27 -0.97 -14.10 -22.13
N ILE A 28 0.19 -14.34 -21.49
CA ILE A 28 0.32 -15.25 -20.35
C ILE A 28 0.54 -14.40 -19.09
N GLY A 29 -0.55 -13.82 -18.58
CA GLY A 29 -0.55 -12.98 -17.37
C GLY A 29 -0.63 -11.47 -17.63
N PRO A 30 -0.59 -10.65 -16.57
CA PRO A 30 -0.61 -9.21 -16.69
C PRO A 30 0.67 -8.71 -17.37
N ASP A 31 0.54 -7.60 -18.10
CA ASP A 31 1.71 -6.90 -18.62
C ASP A 31 2.48 -6.27 -17.44
N LEU A 32 3.82 -6.16 -17.51
CA LEU A 32 4.62 -5.71 -16.38
C LEU A 32 4.34 -4.24 -16.00
N ALA A 33 4.03 -3.38 -16.95
CA ALA A 33 3.55 -2.03 -16.65
C ALA A 33 2.22 -2.13 -15.88
N ARG A 34 1.40 -3.14 -16.16
CA ARG A 34 0.15 -3.42 -15.43
C ARG A 34 0.34 -3.84 -13.96
N VAL A 35 1.53 -4.30 -13.57
CA VAL A 35 1.82 -4.82 -12.22
C VAL A 35 2.45 -3.77 -11.29
N GLY A 36 3.29 -2.87 -11.82
CA GLY A 36 3.93 -1.83 -11.03
C GLY A 36 2.90 -0.94 -10.31
N LEU A 37 3.15 -0.63 -9.04
CA LEU A 37 2.31 0.12 -8.10
C LEU A 37 0.94 -0.51 -7.79
N LYS A 38 0.53 -1.59 -8.47
CA LYS A 38 -0.58 -2.46 -8.01
C LYS A 38 -0.15 -3.19 -6.74
N TYR A 39 1.08 -3.67 -6.70
CA TYR A 39 1.68 -4.36 -5.56
C TYR A 39 2.86 -3.58 -4.99
N GLY A 40 3.09 -3.68 -3.67
CA GLY A 40 4.25 -3.11 -3.00
C GLY A 40 5.55 -3.85 -3.33
N ASP A 41 6.70 -3.21 -3.06
CA ASP A 41 8.03 -3.81 -3.26
C ASP A 41 8.17 -5.13 -2.48
N ASP A 42 7.64 -5.16 -1.26
CA ASP A 42 7.59 -6.31 -0.36
C ASP A 42 6.79 -7.48 -0.93
N TRP A 43 5.64 -7.20 -1.54
CA TRP A 43 4.87 -8.20 -2.28
C TRP A 43 5.70 -8.78 -3.43
N HIS A 44 6.44 -7.95 -4.17
CA HIS A 44 7.30 -8.43 -5.25
C HIS A 44 8.43 -9.31 -4.73
N TYR A 45 9.03 -9.00 -3.57
CA TYR A 45 10.01 -9.87 -2.93
C TYR A 45 9.37 -11.18 -2.44
N ALA A 46 8.14 -11.19 -1.94
CA ALA A 46 7.45 -12.44 -1.61
C ALA A 46 7.18 -13.27 -2.88
N HIS A 47 6.71 -12.62 -3.95
CA HIS A 47 6.36 -13.27 -5.21
C HIS A 47 7.58 -13.87 -5.91
N HIS A 48 8.73 -13.21 -5.93
CA HIS A 48 9.94 -13.80 -6.52
C HIS A 48 10.51 -14.94 -5.66
N TRP A 49 10.29 -14.93 -4.34
CA TRP A 49 10.71 -16.03 -3.48
C TRP A 49 9.88 -17.29 -3.70
N ASP A 50 8.56 -17.15 -3.64
CA ASP A 50 7.60 -18.21 -3.93
C ASP A 50 6.29 -17.60 -4.45
N PRO A 51 6.07 -17.60 -5.78
CA PRO A 51 4.90 -16.97 -6.38
C PRO A 51 3.57 -17.46 -5.81
N ARG A 52 3.52 -18.74 -5.40
CA ARG A 52 2.30 -19.41 -4.93
C ARG A 52 1.89 -18.98 -3.52
N VAL A 53 2.78 -18.35 -2.75
CA VAL A 53 2.41 -17.82 -1.42
C VAL A 53 1.61 -16.53 -1.49
N VAL A 54 1.66 -15.79 -2.59
CA VAL A 54 0.89 -14.54 -2.77
C VAL A 54 -0.09 -14.61 -3.94
N VAL A 55 0.13 -15.52 -4.89
CA VAL A 55 -0.78 -15.84 -5.99
C VAL A 55 -0.82 -17.37 -6.13
N PRO A 56 -1.73 -18.08 -5.43
CA PRO A 56 -1.74 -19.55 -5.41
C PRO A 56 -1.78 -20.23 -6.79
N ASP A 57 -2.47 -19.63 -7.75
CA ASP A 57 -2.59 -20.14 -9.12
C ASP A 57 -1.43 -19.69 -10.03
N SER A 58 -0.35 -19.13 -9.48
CA SER A 58 0.77 -18.61 -10.28
C SER A 58 1.53 -19.73 -10.97
N VAL A 59 1.67 -19.59 -12.29
CA VAL A 59 2.52 -20.44 -13.13
C VAL A 59 3.98 -19.98 -13.12
N MET A 60 4.27 -18.81 -12.55
CA MET A 60 5.63 -18.27 -12.45
C MET A 60 6.52 -19.25 -11.62
N PRO A 61 7.76 -19.54 -12.07
CA PRO A 61 8.70 -20.28 -11.26
C PRO A 61 9.19 -19.43 -10.08
N SER A 62 9.70 -20.06 -9.02
CA SER A 62 10.35 -19.32 -7.93
C SER A 62 11.73 -18.86 -8.38
N PHE A 63 12.14 -17.63 -8.05
CA PHE A 63 13.43 -17.01 -8.38
C PHE A 63 14.39 -16.96 -7.19
N LYS A 64 14.46 -18.03 -6.41
CA LYS A 64 15.24 -18.08 -5.15
C LYS A 64 16.75 -17.83 -5.32
N TRP A 65 17.29 -17.98 -6.53
CA TRP A 65 18.69 -17.66 -6.85
C TRP A 65 18.98 -16.15 -6.87
N LEU A 66 17.95 -15.31 -6.93
CA LEU A 66 18.06 -13.86 -6.78
C LEU A 66 18.14 -13.42 -5.31
N TYR A 67 18.24 -14.36 -4.38
CA TYR A 67 18.40 -14.12 -2.94
C TYR A 67 19.67 -14.76 -2.44
N THR A 68 20.40 -14.03 -1.60
CA THR A 68 21.38 -14.65 -0.71
C THR A 68 20.64 -15.30 0.45
N GLN A 69 20.93 -16.58 0.70
CA GLN A 69 20.29 -17.37 1.75
C GLN A 69 21.33 -17.74 2.80
N VAL A 70 21.08 -17.38 4.07
CA VAL A 70 22.00 -17.66 5.17
C VAL A 70 21.24 -18.41 6.26
N ARG A 71 21.53 -19.70 6.41
CA ARG A 71 20.93 -20.53 7.46
C ARG A 71 21.81 -20.47 8.72
N LEU A 72 21.20 -20.08 9.84
CA LEU A 72 21.88 -19.92 11.13
C LEU A 72 21.16 -20.71 12.21
N PRO A 73 21.87 -21.46 13.07
CA PRO A 73 21.26 -22.08 14.25
C PRO A 73 20.80 -20.99 15.21
N LEU A 74 19.72 -21.24 15.94
CA LEU A 74 19.31 -20.39 17.06
C LEU A 74 19.97 -20.90 18.34
N VAL A 75 20.50 -19.98 19.14
CA VAL A 75 21.03 -20.27 20.47
C VAL A 75 20.00 -19.89 21.52
N LYS A 76 19.84 -20.70 22.56
CA LYS A 76 18.99 -20.36 23.69
C LYS A 76 19.71 -19.33 24.56
N THR A 77 19.02 -18.24 24.89
CA THR A 77 19.47 -17.22 25.84
C THR A 77 18.38 -16.99 26.88
N ASP A 78 18.70 -16.28 27.96
CA ASP A 78 17.73 -15.92 29.00
C ASP A 78 16.58 -15.05 28.45
N ALA A 79 16.83 -14.31 27.37
CA ALA A 79 15.83 -13.50 26.66
C ALA A 79 15.08 -14.28 25.55
N GLY A 80 15.35 -15.59 25.40
CA GLY A 80 14.77 -16.44 24.35
C GLY A 80 15.75 -16.85 23.25
N PRO A 81 15.28 -17.49 22.16
CA PRO A 81 16.13 -17.89 21.04
C PRO A 81 16.72 -16.69 20.31
N ALA A 82 18.03 -16.68 20.10
CA ALA A 82 18.77 -15.59 19.47
C ALA A 82 19.69 -16.08 18.35
N LEU A 83 20.14 -15.16 17.49
CA LEU A 83 21.20 -15.43 16.53
C LEU A 83 22.54 -15.47 17.25
N PRO A 84 23.39 -16.49 17.01
CA PRO A 84 24.76 -16.48 17.50
C PRO A 84 25.57 -15.39 16.79
N PRO A 85 26.67 -14.92 17.40
CA PRO A 85 27.66 -14.14 16.68
C PRO A 85 28.16 -14.92 15.46
N ALA A 86 27.91 -14.41 14.26
CA ALA A 86 28.31 -15.06 13.02
C ALA A 86 28.94 -14.05 12.07
N GLN A 87 30.16 -14.33 11.60
CA GLN A 87 30.92 -13.41 10.74
C GLN A 87 30.17 -13.05 9.45
N VAL A 88 29.38 -13.99 8.91
CA VAL A 88 28.53 -13.78 7.74
C VAL A 88 27.50 -12.66 7.94
N LEU A 89 27.05 -12.42 9.18
CA LEU A 89 26.10 -11.33 9.47
C LEU A 89 26.74 -9.95 9.28
N ARG A 90 28.07 -9.82 9.44
CA ARG A 90 28.78 -8.53 9.26
C ARG A 90 28.74 -7.99 7.84
N VAL A 91 28.41 -8.84 6.87
CA VAL A 91 28.18 -8.42 5.47
C VAL A 91 26.88 -7.63 5.33
N PHE A 92 25.87 -7.95 6.15
CA PHE A 92 24.53 -7.40 6.05
C PHE A 92 24.19 -6.42 7.16
N PHE A 93 24.90 -6.48 8.29
CA PHE A 93 24.65 -5.69 9.48
C PHE A 93 25.96 -5.16 10.06
N THR A 94 25.97 -3.90 10.50
CA THR A 94 27.15 -3.30 11.17
C THR A 94 27.45 -3.92 12.52
N MET A 95 26.48 -4.63 13.11
CA MET A 95 26.57 -5.20 14.47
C MET A 95 26.75 -4.13 15.56
N LYS A 96 26.25 -2.91 15.31
CA LYS A 96 26.29 -1.81 16.27
C LYS A 96 25.41 -2.11 17.48
N GLY A 97 25.99 -2.04 18.68
CA GLY A 97 25.27 -2.18 19.94
C GLY A 97 24.25 -1.05 20.15
N GLY A 98 23.12 -1.35 20.78
CA GLY A 98 22.06 -0.39 21.10
C GLY A 98 21.07 -0.08 19.95
N LYS A 99 21.32 -0.56 18.73
CA LYS A 99 20.39 -0.46 17.61
C LYS A 99 20.02 -1.84 17.12
N LEU A 100 18.85 -2.34 17.55
CA LEU A 100 18.36 -3.68 17.21
C LEU A 100 17.52 -3.62 15.94
N ILE A 101 17.73 -4.60 15.05
CA ILE A 101 16.95 -4.78 13.81
C ILE A 101 16.11 -6.04 13.97
N PRO A 102 14.84 -5.92 14.37
CA PRO A 102 13.98 -7.09 14.55
C PRO A 102 13.67 -7.75 13.21
N LEU A 103 13.87 -9.06 13.15
CA LEU A 103 13.56 -9.92 12.03
C LEU A 103 12.45 -10.89 12.45
N TYR A 104 11.42 -11.00 11.62
CA TYR A 104 10.19 -11.73 11.93
C TYR A 104 10.13 -13.02 11.13
N PRO A 105 10.55 -14.18 11.69
CA PRO A 105 10.48 -15.45 10.96
C PRO A 105 9.02 -15.89 10.77
N ASN A 106 8.75 -16.61 9.69
CA ASN A 106 7.51 -17.38 9.55
C ASN A 106 7.62 -18.75 10.26
N GLY A 107 6.54 -19.53 10.26
CA GLY A 107 6.49 -20.83 10.96
C GLY A 107 7.53 -21.87 10.49
N ALA A 108 8.10 -21.70 9.30
CA ALA A 108 9.18 -22.54 8.76
C ALA A 108 10.59 -22.02 9.10
N GLY A 109 10.70 -20.92 9.85
CA GLY A 109 11.96 -20.28 10.18
C GLY A 109 12.59 -19.46 9.05
N LEU A 110 11.83 -19.13 8.00
CA LEU A 110 12.27 -18.19 6.98
C LEU A 110 12.11 -16.76 7.49
N THR A 111 13.16 -15.93 7.36
CA THR A 111 13.08 -14.51 7.72
C THR A 111 13.66 -13.59 6.64
N PHE A 112 12.88 -12.62 6.17
CA PHE A 112 13.33 -11.69 5.15
C PHE A 112 14.10 -10.51 5.76
N VAL A 113 15.22 -10.16 5.13
CA VAL A 113 15.99 -8.97 5.47
C VAL A 113 15.70 -7.90 4.43
N SER A 114 14.86 -6.93 4.80
CA SER A 114 14.49 -5.82 3.92
C SER A 114 15.73 -5.03 3.48
N PRO A 115 15.82 -4.66 2.18
CA PRO A 115 16.94 -3.86 1.71
C PRO A 115 16.90 -2.45 2.32
N PRO A 116 18.06 -1.85 2.61
CA PRO A 116 18.12 -0.49 3.13
C PRO A 116 17.56 0.49 2.09
N PRO A 117 16.83 1.55 2.50
CA PRO A 117 16.19 2.49 1.57
C PRO A 117 17.14 3.22 0.62
N ASP A 118 18.40 3.41 1.03
CA ASP A 118 19.47 4.02 0.22
C ASP A 118 20.24 2.99 -0.64
N GLY A 119 19.88 1.71 -0.53
CA GLY A 119 20.53 0.59 -1.21
C GLY A 119 21.94 0.26 -0.71
N ARG A 120 22.39 0.87 0.40
CA ARG A 120 23.74 0.69 0.93
C ARG A 120 23.77 -0.32 2.07
N TRP A 121 24.49 -1.41 1.84
CA TRP A 121 24.81 -2.40 2.88
C TRP A 121 26.15 -2.06 3.54
N PRO A 122 26.38 -2.45 4.81
CA PRO A 122 25.45 -3.15 5.71
C PRO A 122 24.41 -2.23 6.37
N ILE A 123 23.30 -2.81 6.84
CA ILE A 123 22.29 -2.11 7.65
C ILE A 123 22.92 -1.71 9.00
N ASP A 124 22.74 -0.44 9.39
CA ASP A 124 23.21 0.06 10.68
C ASP A 124 22.36 -0.53 11.83
N GLY A 125 22.96 -1.37 12.67
CA GLY A 125 22.30 -2.15 13.73
C GLY A 125 22.72 -3.61 13.81
N THR A 126 22.12 -4.33 14.77
CA THR A 126 22.34 -5.75 15.06
C THR A 126 21.03 -6.52 14.89
N PRO A 127 20.98 -7.61 14.10
CA PRO A 127 19.75 -8.35 13.87
C PRO A 127 19.31 -9.11 15.13
N THR A 128 18.02 -9.10 15.41
CA THR A 128 17.38 -9.91 16.46
C THR A 128 16.24 -10.72 15.88
N ILE A 129 15.95 -11.89 16.44
CA ILE A 129 14.79 -12.68 16.03
C ILE A 129 13.64 -12.34 16.96
N ASP A 130 12.51 -12.01 16.36
CA ASP A 130 11.34 -11.55 17.09
C ASP A 130 10.13 -12.41 16.72
N PHE A 131 9.62 -13.12 17.72
CA PHE A 131 8.52 -14.07 17.59
C PHE A 131 7.16 -13.45 17.93
N LYS A 132 7.06 -12.13 18.18
CA LYS A 132 5.81 -11.51 18.63
C LYS A 132 4.61 -11.79 17.73
N GLY A 133 4.87 -12.05 16.43
CA GLY A 133 3.84 -12.47 15.48
C GLY A 133 3.04 -13.67 15.96
N PHE A 134 3.68 -14.66 16.59
CA PHE A 134 3.01 -15.90 17.00
C PHE A 134 2.24 -15.80 18.33
N GLY A 135 2.15 -14.62 18.93
CA GLY A 135 1.52 -14.45 20.23
C GLY A 135 2.16 -15.33 21.32
N SER A 136 1.33 -16.04 22.08
CA SER A 136 1.78 -16.89 23.20
C SER A 136 2.32 -18.26 22.78
N GLU A 137 2.18 -18.66 21.51
CA GLU A 137 2.54 -19.99 21.02
C GLU A 137 3.55 -19.92 19.85
N PRO A 138 4.80 -19.48 20.10
CA PRO A 138 5.81 -19.43 19.06
C PRO A 138 6.24 -20.83 18.59
N PRO A 139 6.62 -20.99 17.31
CA PRO A 139 7.13 -22.25 16.80
C PRO A 139 8.46 -22.62 17.48
N ALA A 140 8.66 -23.92 17.72
CA ALA A 140 9.91 -24.46 18.26
C ALA A 140 11.00 -24.53 17.18
N LEU A 141 11.50 -23.36 16.75
CA LEU A 141 12.57 -23.27 15.75
C LEU A 141 13.95 -23.53 16.38
N THR A 142 14.74 -24.38 15.73
CA THR A 142 16.16 -24.61 16.07
C THR A 142 17.13 -23.82 15.19
N ALA A 143 16.64 -23.28 14.08
CA ALA A 143 17.41 -22.49 13.12
C ALA A 143 16.47 -21.55 12.35
N VAL A 144 17.04 -20.48 11.82
CA VAL A 144 16.38 -19.57 10.87
C VAL A 144 17.17 -19.48 9.58
N THR A 145 16.48 -19.15 8.49
CA THR A 145 17.08 -18.87 7.19
C THR A 145 16.80 -17.42 6.85
N LEU A 146 17.85 -16.59 6.90
CA LEU A 146 17.79 -15.21 6.43
C LEU A 146 17.77 -15.22 4.91
N VAL A 147 16.82 -14.53 4.31
CA VAL A 147 16.74 -14.31 2.87
C VAL A 147 16.91 -12.83 2.56
N ILE A 148 17.98 -12.52 1.83
CA ILE A 148 18.41 -11.16 1.52
C ILE A 148 18.33 -10.97 0.00
N PRO A 149 17.62 -9.95 -0.51
CA PRO A 149 17.53 -9.74 -1.94
C PRO A 149 18.88 -9.28 -2.49
N THR A 150 19.28 -9.83 -3.65
CA THR A 150 20.47 -9.38 -4.38
C THR A 150 20.26 -7.99 -4.98
N ARG A 151 21.36 -7.33 -5.40
CA ARG A 151 21.26 -6.03 -6.10
C ARG A 151 20.43 -6.13 -7.39
N ASP A 152 20.53 -7.27 -8.09
CA ASP A 152 19.77 -7.51 -9.32
C ASP A 152 18.26 -7.58 -9.03
N LEU A 153 17.86 -8.26 -7.95
CA LEU A 153 16.46 -8.30 -7.54
C LEU A 153 15.93 -6.92 -7.13
N ILE A 154 16.71 -6.17 -6.36
CA ILE A 154 16.35 -4.81 -5.96
C ILE A 154 16.17 -3.93 -7.21
N GLY A 155 17.09 -4.03 -8.17
CA GLY A 155 17.00 -3.34 -9.46
C GLY A 155 15.78 -3.75 -10.27
N LEU A 156 15.48 -5.05 -10.35
CA LEU A 156 14.31 -5.59 -11.05
C LEU A 156 13.00 -5.10 -10.45
N VAL A 157 12.85 -5.16 -9.11
CA VAL A 157 11.66 -4.63 -8.43
C VAL A 157 11.55 -3.13 -8.68
N ALA A 158 12.65 -2.38 -8.60
CA ALA A 158 12.63 -0.95 -8.87
C ALA A 158 12.21 -0.63 -10.32
N TYR A 159 12.64 -1.44 -11.28
CA TYR A 159 12.26 -1.34 -12.69
C TYR A 159 10.77 -1.61 -12.90
N ILE A 160 10.24 -2.73 -12.38
CA ILE A 160 8.81 -3.08 -12.48
C ILE A 160 7.94 -1.95 -11.90
N GLN A 161 8.35 -1.41 -10.77
CA GLN A 161 7.62 -0.30 -10.16
C GLN A 161 7.69 0.99 -10.98
N LYS A 162 8.83 1.26 -11.64
CA LYS A 162 8.97 2.41 -12.54
C LYS A 162 8.07 2.24 -13.77
N LEU A 163 7.98 1.06 -14.37
CA LEU A 163 7.03 0.78 -15.45
C LEU A 163 5.58 1.08 -15.04
N GLY A 164 5.23 0.81 -13.78
CA GLY A 164 3.91 1.16 -13.23
C GLY A 164 3.63 2.66 -13.12
N THR A 165 4.66 3.52 -13.13
CA THR A 165 4.49 4.99 -13.00
C THR A 165 4.09 5.68 -14.30
N ASP A 166 4.48 5.15 -15.46
CA ASP A 166 4.33 5.82 -16.76
C ASP A 166 2.91 5.63 -17.37
N ARG A 167 1.88 5.44 -16.53
CA ARG A 167 0.56 4.91 -16.93
C ARG A 167 -0.57 5.93 -17.04
N GLY A 168 -0.28 7.23 -16.97
CA GLY A 168 -1.27 8.30 -17.14
C GLY A 168 -2.48 8.23 -16.19
N ALA A 169 -3.50 9.06 -16.45
CA ALA A 169 -4.71 9.20 -15.63
C ALA A 169 -5.61 7.95 -15.58
N TRP A 170 -5.37 6.96 -16.44
CA TRP A 170 -6.21 5.75 -16.57
C TRP A 170 -6.23 4.88 -15.30
N ARG A 171 -5.21 4.96 -14.45
CA ARG A 171 -5.15 4.18 -13.20
C ARG A 171 -6.31 4.47 -12.24
N GLU A 172 -6.83 5.69 -12.23
CA GLU A 172 -7.95 6.10 -11.37
C GLU A 172 -9.31 5.67 -11.94
N VAL A 173 -9.36 5.37 -13.24
CA VAL A 173 -10.60 5.00 -13.96
C VAL A 173 -10.97 3.53 -13.75
N PHE A 174 -9.98 2.64 -13.61
CA PHE A 174 -10.23 1.18 -13.56
C PHE A 174 -10.38 0.60 -12.15
N GLU A 175 -9.73 1.21 -11.16
CA GLU A 175 -9.93 0.81 -9.77
C GLU A 175 -11.05 1.66 -9.16
N PRO A 176 -12.20 1.07 -8.76
CA PRO A 176 -13.32 1.85 -8.27
C PRO A 176 -12.96 2.61 -6.97
N GLN A 177 -12.54 3.87 -7.12
CA GLN A 177 -12.35 4.81 -6.01
C GLN A 177 -13.68 5.37 -5.50
N LEU A 178 -14.80 5.06 -6.16
CA LEU A 178 -16.09 5.70 -5.90
C LEU A 178 -17.26 4.74 -5.62
N ASN A 179 -17.20 3.46 -6.01
CA ASN A 179 -18.33 2.56 -5.81
C ASN A 179 -18.21 1.76 -4.51
N VAL A 180 -19.02 2.14 -3.52
CA VAL A 180 -19.43 1.22 -2.46
C VAL A 180 -20.96 1.25 -2.42
N PRO A 181 -21.64 0.24 -2.98
CA PRO A 181 -23.04 0.06 -2.66
C PRO A 181 -23.15 -0.23 -1.16
N ALA A 182 -24.04 0.47 -0.48
CA ALA A 182 -24.43 0.13 0.88
C ALA A 182 -25.18 -1.21 0.81
N VAL A 183 -24.47 -2.31 1.04
CA VAL A 183 -25.08 -3.64 1.08
C VAL A 183 -24.93 -4.17 2.49
N ASN A 184 -26.06 -4.34 3.16
CA ASN A 184 -26.15 -5.13 4.39
C ASN A 184 -26.53 -6.56 3.96
N THR A 185 -25.57 -7.47 3.90
CA THR A 185 -25.85 -8.90 3.71
C THR A 185 -25.88 -9.61 5.06
N VAL A 186 -26.92 -10.40 5.31
CA VAL A 186 -26.97 -11.27 6.49
C VAL A 186 -26.09 -12.50 6.23
N PRO A 187 -25.11 -12.83 7.10
CA PRO A 187 -24.31 -14.04 6.99
C PRO A 187 -25.19 -15.30 6.99
N THR A 188 -25.12 -16.11 5.93
CA THR A 188 -25.67 -17.47 5.91
C THR A 188 -24.54 -18.49 6.02
N PRO A 189 -24.80 -19.73 6.51
CA PRO A 189 -23.78 -20.78 6.56
C PRO A 189 -23.10 -21.04 5.21
N ASP A 190 -23.87 -21.03 4.12
CA ASP A 190 -23.38 -21.15 2.73
C ASP A 190 -22.40 -20.02 2.36
N LEU A 191 -22.69 -18.78 2.78
CA LEU A 191 -21.82 -17.63 2.53
C LEU A 191 -20.50 -17.72 3.29
N ALA A 192 -20.49 -18.26 4.50
CA ALA A 192 -19.28 -18.47 5.28
C ALA A 192 -18.38 -19.58 4.69
N GLU A 193 -18.97 -20.64 4.15
CA GLU A 193 -18.23 -21.71 3.46
C GLU A 193 -17.62 -21.22 2.14
N ARG A 194 -18.41 -20.51 1.32
CA ARG A 194 -17.89 -19.82 0.13
C ARG A 194 -16.77 -18.86 0.51
N GLY A 195 -16.94 -18.11 1.60
CA GLY A 195 -15.95 -17.19 2.12
C GLY A 195 -14.65 -17.86 2.54
N ARG A 196 -14.74 -19.04 3.17
CA ARG A 196 -13.59 -19.87 3.52
C ARG A 196 -12.80 -20.29 2.27
N ALA A 197 -13.49 -20.70 1.21
CA ALA A 197 -12.86 -21.06 -0.06
C ALA A 197 -12.13 -19.86 -0.70
N VAL A 198 -12.78 -18.69 -0.78
CA VAL A 198 -12.16 -17.47 -1.30
C VAL A 198 -10.95 -17.05 -0.45
N TYR A 199 -11.08 -17.08 0.88
CA TYR A 199 -9.99 -16.76 1.80
C TYR A 199 -8.79 -17.70 1.61
N GLY A 200 -9.04 -19.01 1.50
CA GLY A 200 -8.01 -20.01 1.23
C GLY A 200 -7.29 -19.79 -0.10
N ALA A 201 -8.01 -19.34 -1.13
CA ALA A 201 -7.45 -19.12 -2.46
C ALA A 201 -6.74 -17.75 -2.62
N ARG A 202 -7.08 -16.75 -1.81
CA ARG A 202 -6.70 -15.34 -2.08
C ARG A 202 -6.07 -14.60 -0.90
N CYS A 203 -6.38 -14.98 0.34
CA CYS A 203 -6.01 -14.19 1.53
C CYS A 203 -5.02 -14.92 2.45
N VAL A 204 -5.10 -16.26 2.52
CA VAL A 204 -4.38 -17.09 3.51
C VAL A 204 -2.85 -16.95 3.43
N GLY A 205 -2.31 -16.72 2.23
CA GLY A 205 -0.87 -16.58 2.01
C GLY A 205 -0.21 -15.45 2.79
N CYS A 206 -0.95 -14.36 3.00
CA CYS A 206 -0.53 -13.21 3.79
C CYS A 206 -1.13 -13.24 5.20
N HIS A 207 -2.44 -13.43 5.32
CA HIS A 207 -3.16 -13.30 6.60
C HIS A 207 -3.13 -14.57 7.47
N GLY A 208 -2.62 -15.68 6.95
CA GLY A 208 -2.46 -16.93 7.67
C GLY A 208 -3.75 -17.75 7.81
N PRO A 209 -3.65 -19.07 8.07
CA PRO A 209 -4.82 -19.93 8.23
C PRO A 209 -5.65 -19.59 9.48
N LYS A 210 -5.02 -19.00 10.49
CA LYS A 210 -5.67 -18.54 11.74
C LYS A 210 -6.21 -17.11 11.66
N GLY A 211 -5.98 -16.40 10.54
CA GLY A 211 -6.33 -14.98 10.41
C GLY A 211 -5.48 -14.05 11.28
N ASP A 212 -4.36 -14.53 11.80
CA ASP A 212 -3.47 -13.86 12.76
C ASP A 212 -2.41 -12.96 12.09
N GLY A 213 -2.48 -12.80 10.77
CA GLY A 213 -1.51 -12.02 10.01
C GLY A 213 -0.16 -12.72 9.84
N ASN A 214 -0.01 -14.01 10.19
CA ASN A 214 1.23 -14.81 10.07
C ASN A 214 1.18 -15.83 8.93
N GLY A 215 0.71 -15.44 7.76
CA GLY A 215 0.83 -16.27 6.57
C GLY A 215 2.30 -16.52 6.16
N PRO A 216 2.57 -17.53 5.31
CA PRO A 216 3.92 -17.84 4.84
C PRO A 216 4.67 -16.64 4.23
N ALA A 217 3.93 -15.73 3.57
CA ALA A 217 4.48 -14.52 2.97
C ALA A 217 4.75 -13.41 3.99
N ALA A 218 4.14 -13.43 5.17
CA ALA A 218 4.10 -12.29 6.08
C ALA A 218 5.49 -11.81 6.56
N THR A 219 6.51 -12.68 6.53
CA THR A 219 7.90 -12.31 6.83
C THR A 219 8.47 -11.26 5.86
N PHE A 220 8.01 -11.26 4.61
CA PHE A 220 8.45 -10.30 3.59
C PHE A 220 7.75 -8.94 3.72
N LEU A 221 6.58 -8.90 4.36
CA LEU A 221 5.61 -7.82 4.19
C LEU A 221 5.77 -6.73 5.25
N PHE A 222 5.87 -5.48 4.78
CA PHE A 222 5.94 -4.31 5.63
C PHE A 222 5.09 -3.17 5.05
N PRO A 223 4.01 -2.74 5.72
CA PRO A 223 3.54 -3.20 7.04
C PRO A 223 3.05 -4.65 7.05
N ARG A 224 3.04 -5.26 8.23
CA ARG A 224 2.52 -6.62 8.39
C ARG A 224 1.04 -6.74 8.01
N PRO A 225 0.61 -7.93 7.52
CA PRO A 225 -0.80 -8.22 7.29
C PRO A 225 -1.63 -8.03 8.56
N ARG A 226 -2.88 -7.61 8.40
CA ARG A 226 -3.81 -7.43 9.52
C ARG A 226 -4.07 -8.76 10.23
N ASP A 227 -3.92 -8.75 11.54
CA ASP A 227 -4.47 -9.74 12.44
C ASP A 227 -5.97 -9.48 12.63
N PHE A 228 -6.79 -10.37 12.11
CA PHE A 228 -8.25 -10.33 12.18
C PHE A 228 -8.79 -10.84 13.52
N THR A 229 -8.00 -11.59 14.29
CA THR A 229 -8.44 -12.18 15.57
C THR A 229 -8.75 -11.10 16.61
N LEU A 230 -8.08 -9.94 16.51
CA LEU A 230 -8.31 -8.78 17.36
C LEU A 230 -9.64 -8.06 17.10
N GLY A 231 -10.22 -8.22 15.91
CA GLY A 231 -11.38 -7.43 15.48
C GLY A 231 -11.09 -5.92 15.38
N VAL A 232 -9.83 -5.51 15.27
CA VAL A 232 -9.40 -4.10 15.22
C VAL A 232 -9.02 -3.71 13.79
N PHE A 233 -9.72 -2.72 13.22
CA PHE A 233 -9.54 -2.33 11.81
C PHE A 233 -9.23 -0.84 11.65
N LYS A 234 -8.28 -0.51 10.78
CA LYS A 234 -7.81 0.87 10.56
C LYS A 234 -8.84 1.73 9.82
N PHE A 235 -9.45 1.20 8.77
CA PHE A 235 -10.24 2.00 7.81
C PHE A 235 -11.73 1.74 8.02
N ARG A 236 -12.39 2.65 8.73
CA ARG A 236 -13.79 2.53 9.15
C ARG A 236 -14.58 3.79 8.83
N THR A 237 -15.89 3.66 8.92
CA THR A 237 -16.83 4.78 9.01
C THR A 237 -17.43 4.93 10.41
N THR A 238 -17.17 3.99 11.32
CA THR A 238 -17.60 3.99 12.71
C THR A 238 -16.62 4.73 13.64
N PRO A 239 -17.06 5.23 14.81
CA PRO A 239 -16.21 5.89 15.80
C PRO A 239 -15.00 5.04 16.25
N SER A 240 -13.93 5.67 16.74
CA SER A 240 -12.73 4.95 17.23
C SER A 240 -13.09 3.94 18.33
N GLY A 241 -12.50 2.74 18.25
CA GLY A 241 -12.81 1.60 19.12
C GLY A 241 -13.90 0.67 18.59
N SER A 242 -14.81 1.20 17.77
CA SER A 242 -15.94 0.45 17.23
C SER A 242 -15.55 -0.50 16.09
N LEU A 243 -16.31 -1.60 15.95
CA LEU A 243 -16.17 -2.53 14.82
C LEU A 243 -16.44 -1.82 13.48
N PRO A 244 -15.78 -2.22 12.36
CA PRO A 244 -16.15 -1.75 11.03
C PRO A 244 -17.57 -2.19 10.64
N THR A 245 -18.16 -1.50 9.69
CA THR A 245 -19.31 -2.05 8.96
C THR A 245 -18.87 -3.09 7.93
N ASP A 246 -19.79 -3.92 7.43
CA ASP A 246 -19.51 -4.84 6.31
C ASP A 246 -19.09 -4.07 5.05
N SER A 247 -19.66 -2.88 4.86
CA SER A 247 -19.30 -1.93 3.80
C SER A 247 -17.85 -1.43 3.93
N ASP A 248 -17.36 -1.18 5.15
CA ASP A 248 -15.96 -0.79 5.38
C ASP A 248 -14.98 -1.90 4.99
N LEU A 249 -15.29 -3.13 5.39
CA LEU A 249 -14.48 -4.31 5.04
C LEU A 249 -14.54 -4.58 3.54
N PHE A 250 -15.72 -4.53 2.94
CA PHE A 250 -15.92 -4.69 1.50
C PHE A 250 -15.17 -3.63 0.70
N ARG A 251 -15.22 -2.36 1.11
CA ARG A 251 -14.46 -1.26 0.51
C ARG A 251 -12.97 -1.51 0.58
N THR A 252 -12.47 -1.97 1.72
CA THR A 252 -11.04 -2.26 1.93
C THR A 252 -10.57 -3.43 1.06
N VAL A 253 -11.34 -4.53 1.00
CA VAL A 253 -11.04 -5.68 0.13
C VAL A 253 -11.07 -5.26 -1.34
N THR A 254 -12.06 -4.48 -1.75
CA THR A 254 -12.23 -4.00 -3.12
C THR A 254 -11.06 -3.15 -3.59
N ARG A 255 -10.66 -2.16 -2.78
CA ARG A 255 -9.65 -1.16 -3.15
C ARG A 255 -8.22 -1.57 -2.77
N GLY A 256 -8.07 -2.61 -1.96
CA GLY A 256 -6.81 -2.93 -1.32
C GLY A 256 -6.34 -1.81 -0.38
N VAL A 257 -5.07 -1.86 0.00
CA VAL A 257 -4.43 -0.83 0.82
C VAL A 257 -3.14 -0.41 0.15
N ARG A 258 -3.13 0.81 -0.40
CA ARG A 258 -1.98 1.36 -1.13
C ARG A 258 -0.71 1.38 -0.27
N TRP A 259 0.45 1.24 -0.91
CA TRP A 259 1.76 1.17 -0.24
C TRP A 259 1.91 0.02 0.76
N THR A 260 1.15 -1.05 0.55
CA THR A 260 1.28 -2.30 1.29
C THR A 260 1.16 -3.46 0.30
N ALA A 261 1.43 -4.68 0.77
CA ALA A 261 1.20 -5.89 0.00
C ALA A 261 -0.27 -6.32 -0.11
N MET A 262 -1.24 -5.53 0.37
CA MET A 262 -2.67 -5.83 0.23
C MET A 262 -3.21 -5.29 -1.11
N PRO A 263 -3.38 -6.14 -2.13
CA PRO A 263 -3.83 -5.69 -3.44
C PRO A 263 -5.32 -5.37 -3.47
N THR A 264 -5.76 -4.79 -4.58
CA THR A 264 -7.19 -4.68 -4.90
C THR A 264 -7.75 -6.05 -5.25
N TRP A 265 -9.01 -6.29 -4.90
CA TRP A 265 -9.75 -7.49 -5.30
C TRP A 265 -11.03 -7.16 -6.07
N HIS A 266 -11.05 -6.01 -6.75
CA HIS A 266 -12.20 -5.58 -7.54
C HIS A 266 -12.51 -6.52 -8.72
N GLU A 267 -11.52 -7.30 -9.16
CA GLU A 267 -11.65 -8.37 -10.15
C GLU A 267 -12.47 -9.57 -9.66
N LEU A 268 -12.61 -9.75 -8.35
CA LEU A 268 -13.49 -10.78 -7.80
C LEU A 268 -14.95 -10.30 -7.86
N PRO A 269 -15.89 -11.20 -8.20
CA PRO A 269 -17.32 -10.94 -8.07
C PRO A 269 -17.68 -10.35 -6.69
N ALA A 270 -18.68 -9.46 -6.66
CA ALA A 270 -19.05 -8.78 -5.41
C ALA A 270 -19.51 -9.78 -4.33
N ASP A 271 -20.25 -10.83 -4.72
CA ASP A 271 -20.69 -11.90 -3.83
C ASP A 271 -19.51 -12.69 -3.24
N GLU A 272 -18.46 -12.97 -4.01
CA GLU A 272 -17.23 -13.59 -3.49
C GLU A 272 -16.50 -12.69 -2.49
N ARG A 273 -16.43 -11.38 -2.77
CA ARG A 273 -15.85 -10.41 -1.82
C ARG A 273 -16.66 -10.33 -0.53
N PHE A 274 -17.99 -10.30 -0.61
CA PHE A 274 -18.85 -10.34 0.58
C PHE A 274 -18.73 -11.66 1.34
N ALA A 275 -18.60 -12.78 0.64
CA ALA A 275 -18.32 -14.08 1.25
C ALA A 275 -17.00 -14.04 2.03
N ALA A 276 -15.93 -13.51 1.44
CA ALA A 276 -14.65 -13.34 2.13
C ALA A 276 -14.75 -12.43 3.37
N VAL A 277 -15.47 -11.31 3.28
CA VAL A 277 -15.76 -10.42 4.42
C VAL A 277 -16.49 -11.18 5.54
N THR A 278 -17.50 -11.97 5.17
CA THR A 278 -18.27 -12.80 6.13
C THR A 278 -17.35 -13.77 6.85
N TYR A 279 -16.46 -14.45 6.13
CA TYR A 279 -15.51 -15.39 6.72
C TYR A 279 -14.46 -14.69 7.59
N ILE A 280 -13.94 -13.52 7.19
CA ILE A 280 -12.98 -12.73 7.98
C ILE A 280 -13.54 -12.40 9.37
N LYS A 281 -14.83 -12.06 9.46
CA LYS A 281 -15.50 -11.75 10.74
C LYS A 281 -15.52 -12.97 11.69
N THR A 282 -15.40 -14.19 11.18
CA THR A 282 -15.40 -15.40 12.02
C THR A 282 -14.12 -15.57 12.86
N PHE A 283 -13.04 -14.85 12.55
CA PHE A 283 -11.77 -14.93 13.29
C PHE A 283 -11.78 -14.26 14.66
N SER A 284 -12.73 -13.35 14.93
CA SER A 284 -12.81 -12.64 16.21
C SER A 284 -14.16 -12.87 16.90
N SER A 285 -14.13 -13.14 18.21
CA SER A 285 -15.36 -13.24 19.02
C SER A 285 -16.08 -11.90 19.16
N ARG A 286 -15.39 -10.76 18.98
CA ARG A 286 -15.99 -9.41 19.06
C ARG A 286 -17.25 -9.28 18.19
N TRP A 287 -17.29 -9.93 17.02
CA TRP A 287 -18.47 -9.88 16.14
C TRP A 287 -19.69 -10.63 16.66
N LYS A 288 -19.54 -11.46 17.69
CA LYS A 288 -20.63 -12.12 18.42
C LYS A 288 -21.14 -11.26 19.57
N ASP A 289 -20.22 -10.56 20.23
CA ASP A 289 -20.47 -9.86 21.49
C ASP A 289 -20.83 -8.38 21.27
N GLU A 290 -20.38 -7.79 20.17
CA GLU A 290 -20.52 -6.38 19.84
C GLU A 290 -21.19 -6.18 18.48
N LYS A 291 -21.82 -5.01 18.30
CA LYS A 291 -22.31 -4.55 17.00
C LYS A 291 -21.56 -3.27 16.61
N PRO A 292 -21.27 -3.06 15.32
CA PRO A 292 -20.74 -1.79 14.84
C PRO A 292 -21.66 -0.65 15.28
N GLU A 293 -21.08 0.41 15.83
CA GLU A 293 -21.81 1.64 16.07
C GLU A 293 -22.26 2.28 14.74
N PRO A 294 -23.25 3.19 14.77
CA PRO A 294 -23.68 3.90 13.57
C PRO A 294 -22.51 4.61 12.88
N PRO A 295 -22.40 4.54 11.54
CA PRO A 295 -21.42 5.31 10.79
C PRO A 295 -21.51 6.80 11.10
N ALA A 296 -20.36 7.45 11.27
CA ALA A 296 -20.29 8.89 11.46
C ALA A 296 -20.82 9.63 10.22
N ALA A 297 -21.65 10.64 10.44
CA ALA A 297 -22.10 11.54 9.39
C ALA A 297 -20.93 12.41 8.93
N ILE A 298 -20.53 12.28 7.67
CA ILE A 298 -19.49 13.10 7.06
C ILE A 298 -20.14 13.95 5.97
N GLY A 299 -20.16 15.26 6.20
CA GLY A 299 -20.70 16.23 5.24
C GLY A 299 -19.95 16.30 3.92
N ASP A 300 -20.42 17.18 3.04
CA ASP A 300 -19.69 17.50 1.82
C ASP A 300 -18.46 18.36 2.11
N PRO A 301 -17.32 18.08 1.45
CA PRO A 301 -16.12 18.88 1.63
C PRO A 301 -16.40 20.33 1.19
N PRO A 302 -15.95 21.34 1.95
CA PRO A 302 -16.06 22.73 1.51
C PRO A 302 -15.21 22.96 0.26
N LYS A 303 -15.49 24.03 -0.49
CA LYS A 303 -14.70 24.38 -1.68
C LYS A 303 -13.24 24.63 -1.29
N ALA A 304 -12.30 24.00 -2.00
CA ALA A 304 -10.89 24.22 -1.80
C ALA A 304 -10.51 25.68 -2.14
N THR A 305 -9.79 26.34 -1.23
CA THR A 305 -9.24 27.70 -1.42
C THR A 305 -7.83 27.78 -0.86
N SER A 306 -7.04 28.75 -1.32
CA SER A 306 -5.70 29.01 -0.77
C SER A 306 -5.73 29.30 0.72
N ALA A 307 -6.66 30.14 1.17
CA ALA A 307 -6.86 30.46 2.58
C ALA A 307 -7.16 29.21 3.44
N LEU A 308 -7.94 28.26 2.91
CA LEU A 308 -8.24 27.01 3.60
C LEU A 308 -6.98 26.14 3.79
N MET A 309 -6.13 26.07 2.75
CA MET A 309 -4.85 25.33 2.82
C MET A 309 -3.85 26.00 3.75
N GLU A 310 -3.77 27.33 3.75
CA GLU A 310 -2.92 28.09 4.68
C GLU A 310 -3.37 27.90 6.14
N ARG A 311 -4.68 27.94 6.40
CA ARG A 311 -5.24 27.59 7.72
C ARG A 311 -4.88 26.16 8.10
N GLY A 312 -5.04 25.21 7.17
CA GLY A 312 -4.69 23.80 7.38
C GLY A 312 -3.21 23.60 7.73
N LYS A 313 -2.31 24.34 7.08
CA LYS A 313 -0.88 24.33 7.39
C LYS A 313 -0.60 24.80 8.81
N SER A 314 -1.21 25.91 9.23
CA SER A 314 -1.08 26.43 10.60
C SER A 314 -1.62 25.43 11.63
N LEU A 315 -2.76 24.81 11.34
CA LEU A 315 -3.37 23.81 12.22
C LEU A 315 -2.53 22.52 12.31
N TYR A 316 -1.90 22.08 11.22
CA TYR A 316 -0.98 20.95 11.22
C TYR A 316 0.21 21.17 12.17
N GLN A 317 0.67 22.42 12.29
CA GLN A 317 1.70 22.81 13.26
C GLN A 317 1.15 22.85 14.69
N SER A 318 0.02 23.51 14.92
CA SER A 318 -0.54 23.67 16.27
C SER A 318 -1.02 22.35 16.88
N ALA A 319 -1.60 21.47 16.05
CA ALA A 319 -2.00 20.11 16.43
C ALA A 319 -0.81 19.12 16.48
N LYS A 320 0.42 19.61 16.23
CA LYS A 320 1.68 18.83 16.31
C LYS A 320 1.70 17.58 15.42
N CYS A 321 0.96 17.59 14.31
CA CYS A 321 0.94 16.48 13.35
C CYS A 321 2.36 16.17 12.83
N PHE A 322 3.21 17.19 12.72
CA PHE A 322 4.60 17.09 12.28
C PHE A 322 5.49 16.22 13.19
N GLN A 323 5.13 15.98 14.46
CA GLN A 323 5.96 15.16 15.36
C GLN A 323 6.07 13.71 14.86
N CYS A 324 5.00 13.20 14.27
CA CYS A 324 4.99 11.89 13.63
C CYS A 324 5.17 12.02 12.11
N HIS A 325 4.43 12.92 11.47
CA HIS A 325 4.38 12.97 10.00
C HIS A 325 5.50 13.81 9.36
N GLY A 326 6.31 14.53 10.15
CA GLY A 326 7.37 15.40 9.67
C GLY A 326 6.85 16.76 9.18
N GLN A 327 7.75 17.73 9.03
CA GLN A 327 7.40 19.10 8.61
C GLN A 327 6.83 19.16 7.19
N GLU A 328 7.36 18.31 6.31
CA GLU A 328 6.92 18.18 4.91
C GLU A 328 5.93 17.03 4.69
N GLY A 329 5.49 16.35 5.75
CA GLY A 329 4.55 15.22 5.65
C GLY A 329 5.15 13.93 5.08
N LYS A 330 6.47 13.73 5.14
CA LYS A 330 7.16 12.54 4.61
C LYS A 330 7.09 11.31 5.53
N GLY A 331 6.51 11.47 6.73
CA GLY A 331 6.51 10.42 7.75
C GLY A 331 7.85 10.25 8.46
N ASP A 332 8.63 11.34 8.53
CA ASP A 332 9.99 11.42 9.09
C ASP A 332 10.07 12.37 10.29
N GLY A 333 8.95 12.55 11.01
CA GLY A 333 8.93 13.31 12.25
C GLY A 333 9.83 12.68 13.32
N GLU A 334 10.22 13.47 14.32
CA GLU A 334 11.13 13.04 15.40
C GLU A 334 10.66 11.75 16.10
N SER A 335 9.34 11.59 16.28
CA SER A 335 8.77 10.41 16.92
C SER A 335 8.52 9.24 15.95
N ALA A 336 8.71 9.42 14.64
CA ALA A 336 8.27 8.47 13.62
C ALA A 336 8.97 7.11 13.70
N SER A 337 10.23 7.06 14.12
CA SER A 337 10.99 5.80 14.27
C SER A 337 10.53 4.95 15.44
N ASP A 338 9.90 5.58 16.44
CA ASP A 338 9.58 4.95 17.74
C ASP A 338 8.13 4.47 17.79
N LEU A 339 7.34 4.77 16.75
CA LEU A 339 5.96 4.35 16.65
C LEU A 339 5.83 2.84 16.45
N SER A 340 4.96 2.24 17.24
CA SER A 340 4.54 0.85 17.08
C SER A 340 3.03 0.72 17.07
N ASP A 341 2.53 -0.32 16.40
CA ASP A 341 1.12 -0.70 16.50
C ASP A 341 0.82 -1.35 17.86
N ASP A 342 -0.45 -1.69 18.10
CA ASP A 342 -0.87 -2.31 19.37
C ASP A 342 -0.21 -3.67 19.60
N LEU A 343 0.20 -4.35 18.51
CA LEU A 343 0.95 -5.60 18.51
C LEU A 343 2.48 -5.38 18.64
N LYS A 344 2.91 -4.14 18.88
CA LYS A 344 4.31 -3.73 19.07
C LYS A 344 5.19 -3.97 17.83
N PHE A 345 4.60 -4.07 16.64
CA PHE A 345 5.34 -3.99 15.40
C PHE A 345 5.63 -2.52 15.04
N PRO A 346 6.82 -2.22 14.50
CA PRO A 346 7.11 -0.88 13.99
C PRO A 346 6.07 -0.45 12.95
N ILE A 347 5.55 0.75 13.06
CA ILE A 347 4.61 1.33 12.10
C ILE A 347 5.08 2.70 11.64
N ARG A 348 5.16 2.89 10.32
CA ARG A 348 5.55 4.18 9.76
C ARG A 348 4.33 5.03 9.41
N PRO A 349 4.33 6.32 9.77
CA PRO A 349 3.37 7.28 9.26
C PRO A 349 3.38 7.31 7.73
N THR A 350 2.23 7.65 7.15
CA THR A 350 2.11 7.75 5.69
C THR A 350 2.92 8.95 5.18
N ASP A 351 3.69 8.72 4.12
CA ASP A 351 4.31 9.78 3.33
C ASP A 351 3.24 10.43 2.44
N PHE A 352 2.75 11.59 2.87
CA PHE A 352 1.71 12.34 2.19
C PHE A 352 2.17 12.90 0.85
N THR A 353 3.48 13.02 0.62
CA THR A 353 4.03 13.59 -0.62
C THR A 353 3.80 12.69 -1.85
N ARG A 354 3.40 11.44 -1.63
CA ARG A 354 3.14 10.45 -2.67
C ARG A 354 1.74 10.51 -3.28
N GLY A 355 0.81 11.26 -2.68
CA GLY A 355 -0.56 11.48 -3.16
C GLY A 355 -1.51 10.27 -3.04
N GLN A 356 -1.02 9.04 -3.10
CA GLN A 356 -1.81 7.83 -2.88
C GLN A 356 -1.82 7.45 -1.40
N LEU A 357 -2.96 7.54 -0.72
CA LEU A 357 -3.04 7.27 0.72
C LEU A 357 -3.69 5.91 0.99
N LYS A 358 -3.31 5.28 2.11
CA LYS A 358 -3.74 3.92 2.48
C LYS A 358 -5.27 3.77 2.53
N GLY A 359 -5.97 4.77 3.07
CA GLY A 359 -7.43 4.77 3.27
C GLY A 359 -8.26 5.45 2.17
N GLY A 360 -7.60 5.90 1.09
CA GLY A 360 -8.17 6.73 0.02
C GLY A 360 -7.59 8.15 -0.01
N SER A 361 -7.55 8.76 -1.20
CA SER A 361 -6.88 10.05 -1.47
C SER A 361 -7.83 11.22 -1.71
N THR A 362 -9.11 11.09 -1.38
CA THR A 362 -10.04 12.22 -1.44
C THR A 362 -9.98 13.05 -0.16
N ALA A 363 -10.40 14.32 -0.21
CA ALA A 363 -10.51 15.16 0.99
C ALA A 363 -11.37 14.49 2.06
N ARG A 364 -12.46 13.84 1.65
CA ARG A 364 -13.35 13.07 2.53
C ARG A 364 -12.64 11.88 3.18
N ASP A 365 -11.74 11.18 2.47
CA ASP A 365 -11.01 10.06 3.05
C ASP A 365 -10.00 10.52 4.12
N VAL A 366 -9.29 11.62 3.88
CA VAL A 366 -8.36 12.22 4.84
C VAL A 366 -9.11 12.76 6.06
N TYR A 367 -10.20 13.49 5.82
CA TYR A 367 -11.09 13.96 6.88
C TYR A 367 -11.60 12.81 7.74
N ARG A 368 -12.07 11.72 7.12
CA ARG A 368 -12.56 10.52 7.82
C ARG A 368 -11.47 9.89 8.68
N ALA A 369 -10.26 9.71 8.16
CA ALA A 369 -9.15 9.12 8.89
C ALA A 369 -8.77 9.94 10.13
N MET A 370 -8.80 11.27 10.04
CA MET A 370 -8.52 12.14 11.17
C MET A 370 -9.69 12.20 12.17
N THR A 371 -10.93 12.15 11.67
CA THR A 371 -12.14 12.23 12.51
C THR A 371 -12.38 10.95 13.30
N LEU A 372 -12.04 9.79 12.73
CA LEU A 372 -12.33 8.48 13.33
C LEU A 372 -11.09 7.79 13.92
N GLY A 373 -9.89 8.33 13.65
CA GLY A 373 -8.64 7.68 13.99
C GLY A 373 -8.39 6.39 13.20
N LEU A 374 -7.24 5.78 13.45
CA LEU A 374 -6.85 4.51 12.85
C LEU A 374 -6.57 3.49 13.96
N ASP A 375 -7.61 2.77 14.40
CA ASP A 375 -7.47 1.81 15.49
C ASP A 375 -6.37 0.78 15.23
N GLY A 376 -5.70 0.35 16.30
CA GLY A 376 -4.50 -0.48 16.19
C GLY A 376 -3.25 0.32 15.84
N THR A 377 -3.27 1.65 15.93
CA THR A 377 -2.11 2.51 15.65
C THR A 377 -2.04 3.71 16.58
N PRO A 378 -0.89 4.40 16.65
CA PRO A 378 -0.75 5.65 17.38
C PRO A 378 -1.49 6.85 16.77
N MET A 379 -2.24 6.71 15.66
CA MET A 379 -3.00 7.81 15.05
C MET A 379 -4.40 7.89 15.68
N PRO A 380 -4.65 8.84 16.61
CA PRO A 380 -5.90 8.91 17.35
C PRO A 380 -7.01 9.52 16.50
N SER A 381 -8.22 9.49 17.06
CA SER A 381 -9.31 10.36 16.62
C SER A 381 -9.03 11.81 17.05
N PHE A 382 -9.27 12.75 16.15
CA PHE A 382 -9.30 14.18 16.42
C PHE A 382 -10.74 14.74 16.39
N GLY A 383 -11.76 13.87 16.39
CA GLY A 383 -13.17 14.25 16.32
C GLY A 383 -13.59 15.22 17.44
N ASP A 384 -13.06 14.99 18.65
CA ASP A 384 -13.37 15.82 19.84
C ASP A 384 -12.39 16.98 20.04
N ALA A 385 -11.22 16.93 19.39
CA ALA A 385 -10.12 17.88 19.63
C ALA A 385 -10.07 19.03 18.62
N LEU A 386 -10.67 18.87 17.45
CA LEU A 386 -10.67 19.85 16.36
C LEU A 386 -12.09 20.01 15.82
N SER A 387 -12.47 21.20 15.35
CA SER A 387 -13.77 21.41 14.69
C SER A 387 -13.83 20.78 13.29
N ASP A 388 -15.03 20.61 12.74
CA ASP A 388 -15.21 20.13 11.36
C ASP A 388 -14.45 21.01 10.34
N GLU A 389 -14.53 22.33 10.48
CA GLU A 389 -13.83 23.29 9.60
C GLU A 389 -12.31 23.15 9.70
N GLU A 390 -11.79 22.92 10.91
CA GLU A 390 -10.36 22.70 11.15
C GLU A 390 -9.89 21.39 10.52
N ARG A 391 -10.66 20.33 10.69
CA ARG A 391 -10.37 19.02 10.08
C ARG A 391 -10.42 19.08 8.55
N TRP A 392 -11.37 19.82 7.96
CA TRP A 392 -11.37 20.05 6.51
C TRP A 392 -10.15 20.84 6.03
N ALA A 393 -9.76 21.88 6.77
CA ALA A 393 -8.58 22.68 6.44
C ALA A 393 -7.30 21.83 6.43
N ILE A 394 -7.08 21.02 7.48
CA ILE A 394 -5.93 20.10 7.55
C ILE A 394 -5.99 19.06 6.43
N ALA A 395 -7.17 18.51 6.11
CA ALA A 395 -7.32 17.53 5.03
C ALA A 395 -6.85 18.08 3.68
N TYR A 396 -7.22 19.32 3.34
CA TYR A 396 -6.76 19.99 2.12
C TYR A 396 -5.26 20.31 2.15
N TYR A 397 -4.73 20.73 3.32
CA TYR A 397 -3.29 20.93 3.46
C TYR A 397 -2.51 19.62 3.19
N ILE A 398 -2.93 18.50 3.80
CA ILE A 398 -2.31 17.18 3.59
C ILE A 398 -2.31 16.81 2.10
N LEU A 399 -3.43 16.98 1.40
CA LEU A 399 -3.50 16.68 -0.03
C LEU A 399 -2.57 17.57 -0.86
N SER A 400 -2.43 18.85 -0.48
CA SER A 400 -1.55 19.78 -1.18
C SER A 400 -0.06 19.40 -1.10
N LEU A 401 0.36 18.62 -0.09
CA LEU A 401 1.75 18.14 0.03
C LEU A 401 2.18 17.21 -1.10
N SER A 402 1.24 16.56 -1.77
CA SER A 402 1.49 15.71 -2.94
C SER A 402 1.45 16.46 -4.28
N ALA A 403 0.97 17.71 -4.27
CA ALA A 403 0.85 18.48 -5.49
C ALA A 403 2.23 18.66 -6.14
N TRP A 404 2.28 18.42 -7.45
CA TRP A 404 3.51 18.56 -8.24
C TRP A 404 4.66 17.67 -7.78
N ARG A 405 4.38 16.47 -7.27
CA ARG A 405 5.41 15.49 -6.88
C ARG A 405 5.24 14.17 -7.59
N ASP A 406 6.38 13.53 -7.88
CA ASP A 406 6.40 12.17 -8.40
C ASP A 406 5.87 11.20 -7.31
N PRO A 407 4.82 10.42 -7.57
CA PRO A 407 4.15 9.62 -6.55
C PRO A 407 5.03 8.46 -6.02
N ARG A 408 6.06 8.04 -6.75
CA ARG A 408 6.96 6.95 -6.33
C ARG A 408 8.09 7.46 -5.44
N THR A 409 8.67 8.60 -5.78
CA THR A 409 9.87 9.15 -5.14
C THR A 409 9.58 10.30 -4.19
N GLY A 410 8.40 10.91 -4.27
CA GLY A 410 8.04 12.14 -3.54
C GLY A 410 8.81 13.38 -4.00
N ARG A 411 9.60 13.28 -5.08
CA ARG A 411 10.43 14.39 -5.56
C ARG A 411 9.57 15.42 -6.31
N PRO A 412 9.86 16.73 -6.17
CA PRO A 412 9.17 17.75 -6.94
C PRO A 412 9.31 17.52 -8.46
N LEU A 413 8.20 17.65 -9.17
CA LEU A 413 8.13 17.65 -10.63
C LEU A 413 8.48 19.05 -11.15
N THR A 414 9.33 19.09 -12.17
CA THR A 414 9.64 20.32 -12.91
C THR A 414 8.49 20.64 -13.85
N VAL A 415 7.48 21.34 -13.34
CA VAL A 415 6.34 21.82 -14.11
C VAL A 415 6.46 23.34 -14.27
N PRO A 416 6.48 23.89 -15.50
CA PRO A 416 6.55 25.33 -15.71
C PRO A 416 5.42 26.09 -15.02
N ALA A 417 5.69 27.31 -14.56
CA ALA A 417 4.73 28.11 -13.79
C ALA A 417 3.41 28.34 -14.54
N GLY A 418 3.46 28.58 -15.86
CA GLY A 418 2.27 28.72 -16.70
C GLY A 418 1.42 27.46 -16.77
N ALA A 419 2.07 26.29 -16.84
CA ALA A 419 1.38 24.99 -16.83
C ALA A 419 0.70 24.71 -15.48
N ARG A 420 1.34 25.07 -14.36
CA ARG A 420 0.72 24.98 -13.03
C ARG A 420 -0.51 25.88 -12.91
N ALA A 421 -0.39 27.15 -13.32
CA ALA A 421 -1.48 28.11 -13.28
C ALA A 421 -2.67 27.71 -14.17
N ALA A 422 -2.42 27.01 -15.27
CA ALA A 422 -3.47 26.48 -16.14
C ALA A 422 -4.22 25.29 -15.50
N LEU A 423 -3.51 24.39 -14.81
CA LEU A 423 -4.11 23.23 -14.13
C LEU A 423 -4.95 23.61 -12.89
N ASP A 424 -4.66 24.76 -12.27
CA ASP A 424 -5.45 25.28 -11.14
C ASP A 424 -6.76 25.97 -11.57
N ARG A 425 -7.03 26.09 -12.88
CA ARG A 425 -8.25 26.71 -13.42
C ARG A 425 -9.33 25.66 -13.70
N PRO A 426 -10.51 25.72 -13.04
CA PRO A 426 -11.61 24.78 -13.27
C PRO A 426 -12.12 24.75 -14.71
N GLU A 427 -11.88 25.83 -15.47
CA GLU A 427 -12.30 25.99 -16.87
C GLU A 427 -11.34 25.31 -17.86
N THR A 428 -10.16 24.89 -17.39
CA THR A 428 -9.20 24.15 -18.21
C THR A 428 -9.70 22.72 -18.40
N ALA A 429 -10.48 22.53 -19.45
CA ALA A 429 -10.93 21.22 -19.92
C ALA A 429 -10.09 20.77 -21.12
N ALA A 430 -9.87 19.46 -21.21
CA ALA A 430 -9.35 18.83 -22.41
C ALA A 430 -10.38 17.82 -22.91
N ASP A 431 -10.74 17.92 -24.19
CA ASP A 431 -11.74 17.06 -24.82
C ASP A 431 -11.28 15.60 -24.87
N ARG A 432 -9.97 15.36 -24.76
CA ARG A 432 -9.33 14.04 -24.75
C ARG A 432 -8.10 14.01 -23.83
N PRO A 433 -7.76 12.87 -23.20
CA PRO A 433 -6.61 12.73 -22.30
C PRO A 433 -5.26 13.10 -22.93
N GLU A 434 -5.07 12.83 -24.22
CA GLU A 434 -3.86 13.20 -24.97
C GLU A 434 -3.74 14.70 -25.28
N SER A 435 -4.86 15.42 -25.16
CA SER A 435 -4.92 16.88 -25.21
C SER A 435 -4.83 17.50 -23.82
N ALA A 436 -4.82 16.68 -22.75
CA ALA A 436 -4.60 17.16 -21.40
C ALA A 436 -3.14 17.64 -21.29
N LEU A 437 -3.00 18.88 -20.84
CA LEU A 437 -1.79 19.67 -20.65
C LEU A 437 -0.44 19.03 -21.10
N ASP A 438 0.12 19.55 -22.19
CA ASP A 438 1.53 19.34 -22.55
C ASP A 438 2.39 20.31 -21.72
N PRO A 439 3.22 19.85 -20.76
CA PRO A 439 4.03 20.72 -19.92
C PRO A 439 5.08 21.53 -20.70
N ALA A 440 5.35 21.21 -21.98
CA ALA A 440 6.17 22.02 -22.87
C ALA A 440 5.35 23.11 -23.61
N ARG A 441 4.01 23.10 -23.52
CA ARG A 441 3.12 24.14 -24.06
C ARG A 441 2.50 24.94 -22.92
N LEU A 442 2.89 26.21 -22.85
CA LEU A 442 2.38 27.16 -21.87
C LEU A 442 0.96 27.70 -22.20
N GLU A 443 0.44 27.38 -23.39
CA GLU A 443 -0.87 27.79 -23.86
C GLU A 443 -1.80 26.56 -23.96
N PRO A 444 -3.04 26.63 -23.46
CA PRO A 444 -4.01 25.56 -23.62
C PRO A 444 -4.22 25.33 -25.11
N ALA A 445 -3.84 24.15 -25.59
CA ALA A 445 -4.17 23.71 -26.93
C ALA A 445 -5.69 23.46 -26.98
N THR A 446 -6.48 24.51 -27.12
CA THR A 446 -7.80 24.37 -27.74
C THR A 446 -7.56 23.73 -29.10
N ALA A 447 -8.16 22.56 -29.32
CA ALA A 447 -8.04 21.84 -30.57
C ALA A 447 -8.44 22.79 -31.72
N GLN A 448 -7.46 23.31 -32.46
CA GLN A 448 -7.76 24.00 -33.70
C GLN A 448 -8.30 22.95 -34.68
N LYS A 449 -9.60 23.06 -35.00
CA LYS A 449 -10.35 22.20 -35.93
C LYS A 449 -9.80 22.12 -37.37
N THR A 450 -8.64 22.70 -37.69
CA THR A 450 -8.27 23.03 -39.08
C THR A 450 -6.80 22.79 -39.47
N GLY A 451 -6.04 21.93 -38.77
CA GLY A 451 -4.62 21.69 -39.11
C GLY A 451 -4.23 20.22 -39.11
N LYS A 452 -3.56 19.79 -40.19
CA LYS A 452 -3.06 18.44 -40.54
C LYS A 452 -2.66 17.52 -39.36
N PRO A 453 -2.82 16.17 -39.50
CA PRO A 453 -2.41 15.18 -38.51
C PRO A 453 -0.96 15.37 -38.10
N ARG A 454 -0.68 15.30 -36.79
CA ARG A 454 0.60 15.76 -36.24
C ARG A 454 1.52 14.58 -35.95
N VAL A 455 2.76 14.69 -36.43
CA VAL A 455 3.83 13.69 -36.24
C VAL A 455 4.31 13.76 -34.78
N LEU A 456 4.03 12.71 -34.00
CA LEU A 456 4.39 12.60 -32.58
C LEU A 456 5.89 12.31 -32.37
N HIS A 457 6.58 11.72 -33.36
CA HIS A 457 8.04 11.58 -33.43
C HIS A 457 8.50 11.33 -34.89
N ARG A 458 9.76 11.66 -35.23
CA ARG A 458 10.31 11.56 -36.60
C ARG A 458 10.16 10.13 -37.15
N GLY A 459 9.11 9.88 -37.92
CA GLY A 459 8.85 8.59 -38.58
C GLY A 459 7.44 8.02 -38.41
N ILE A 460 6.63 8.52 -37.49
CA ILE A 460 5.25 8.03 -37.29
C ILE A 460 4.27 9.18 -37.58
N ARG A 461 3.48 9.01 -38.65
CA ARG A 461 2.36 9.91 -39.02
C ARG A 461 1.06 9.27 -38.56
N GLU A 462 0.14 10.07 -38.03
CA GLU A 462 -1.28 9.72 -37.90
C GLU A 462 -1.90 9.35 -39.26
#